data_AF-A0AA39QP81-F1
#
_entry.id   AF-A0AA39QP81-F1
#
_cell.length_a   1.000
_cell.length_b   1.000
_cell.length_c   1.000
_cell.angle_alpha   90.00
_cell.angle_beta   90.00
_cell.angle_gamma   90.00
#
_symmetry.space_group_name_H-M   'P 1'
#
loop_
_entity.id
_entity.type
_entity.pdbx_description
1 polymer ?
#
loop_
_entity_poly.entity_id
_entity_poly.type
_entity_poly.pdbx_seq_one_letter_code
_entity_poly.pdbx_strand_id
1 'polypeptide(L)'
;MGGQTLPWSSSVVIGCFAGAGASFLAFIVIERKAEMPVLPVELFSTWKWRNVSIMTAVRTLSFFHIFALVFYLPVFLQVIAMSSVVSSALIIPFLIMAAISSTATSWLAPKWGGGYALKALFVVPLAILAGGMGLMSTLNEGSSIGRIVGYSLICGVGFGSGTQMTIVIAQVGLPADYLSTVTALVGTAPTLGGVLGVAIVGNVINNSFRDILVRSPYLSEITNLNPNSVVDTLSRLPESGPERQAVTSAYVGAWQRGCWVLVAVAGLEMIMCLGLKAVVFDDGSGGEPEAEKSPAAV
;
A
#
# COMPACT_ATOMS: atom_id res chain seq x y z
N MET A 1 -17.18 -2.07 -9.73
CA MET A 1 -18.29 -3.02 -9.54
C MET A 1 -19.13 -2.78 -8.28
N GLY A 2 -18.71 -1.97 -7.30
CA GLY A 2 -19.65 -1.26 -6.41
C GLY A 2 -19.81 0.18 -6.88
N GLY A 3 -21.02 0.74 -6.87
CA GLY A 3 -21.31 2.13 -7.24
C GLY A 3 -21.41 2.45 -8.74
N GLN A 4 -20.92 1.57 -9.62
CA GLN A 4 -21.03 1.73 -11.09
C GLN A 4 -22.02 0.75 -11.74
N THR A 5 -21.79 -0.56 -11.62
CA THR A 5 -22.64 -1.60 -12.22
C THR A 5 -23.70 -2.14 -11.24
N LEU A 6 -23.39 -2.11 -9.94
CA LEU A 6 -24.30 -2.46 -8.87
C LEU A 6 -24.32 -1.31 -7.85
N PRO A 7 -25.50 -0.85 -7.40
CA PRO A 7 -25.61 0.09 -6.30
C PRO A 7 -24.90 -0.44 -5.05
N TRP A 8 -24.40 0.45 -4.20
CA TRP A 8 -23.84 0.05 -2.89
C TRP A 8 -24.87 -0.67 -2.01
N SER A 9 -26.16 -0.38 -2.21
CA SER A 9 -27.30 -1.06 -1.59
C SER A 9 -27.66 -2.41 -2.21
N SER A 10 -26.90 -2.88 -3.22
CA SER A 10 -27.15 -4.18 -3.85
C SER A 10 -26.94 -5.33 -2.86
N SER A 11 -27.88 -6.28 -2.85
CA SER A 11 -27.82 -7.48 -2.02
C SER A 11 -26.56 -8.30 -2.27
N VAL A 12 -26.00 -8.27 -3.48
CA VAL A 12 -24.75 -8.96 -3.82
C VAL A 12 -23.56 -8.30 -3.12
N VAL A 13 -23.47 -6.96 -3.14
CA VAL A 13 -22.37 -6.22 -2.51
C VAL A 13 -22.43 -6.39 -0.99
N ILE A 14 -23.61 -6.22 -0.41
CA ILE A 14 -23.84 -6.42 1.03
C ILE A 14 -23.57 -7.88 1.41
N GLY A 15 -24.00 -8.85 0.60
CA GLY A 15 -23.75 -10.27 0.79
C GLY A 15 -22.27 -10.62 0.79
N CYS A 16 -21.47 -10.04 -0.09
CA CYS A 16 -20.01 -10.21 -0.09
C CYS A 16 -19.37 -9.65 1.19
N PHE A 17 -19.78 -8.45 1.64
CA PHE A 17 -19.27 -7.88 2.90
C PHE A 17 -19.69 -8.70 4.12
N ALA A 18 -20.95 -9.14 4.18
CA ALA A 18 -21.45 -9.99 5.25
C ALA A 18 -20.75 -11.35 5.25
N GLY A 19 -20.55 -11.97 4.07
CA GLY A 19 -19.82 -13.22 3.91
C GLY A 19 -18.35 -13.12 4.30
N ALA A 20 -17.68 -12.02 3.94
CA ALA A 20 -16.30 -11.74 4.37
C ALA A 20 -16.23 -11.57 5.90
N GLY A 21 -17.15 -10.79 6.48
CA GLY A 21 -17.23 -10.60 7.94
C GLY A 21 -17.52 -11.90 8.69
N ALA A 22 -18.48 -12.70 8.22
CA ALA A 22 -18.83 -13.99 8.80
C ALA A 22 -17.66 -14.98 8.70
N SER A 23 -16.98 -15.04 7.55
CA SER A 23 -15.79 -15.91 7.37
C SER A 23 -14.65 -15.49 8.29
N PHE A 24 -14.43 -14.19 8.46
CA PHE A 24 -13.41 -13.66 9.37
C PHE A 24 -13.74 -13.98 10.84
N LEU A 25 -15.00 -13.83 11.26
CA LEU A 25 -15.43 -14.20 12.61
C LEU A 25 -15.33 -15.71 12.85
N ALA A 26 -15.74 -16.52 11.87
CA ALA A 26 -15.60 -17.97 11.91
C ALA A 26 -14.12 -18.38 12.05
N PHE A 27 -13.23 -17.75 11.28
CA PHE A 27 -11.79 -17.95 11.38
C PHE A 27 -11.27 -17.67 12.78
N ILE A 28 -11.62 -16.52 13.38
CA ILE A 28 -11.21 -16.19 14.76
C ILE A 28 -11.71 -17.23 15.77
N VAL A 29 -12.98 -17.66 15.66
CA VAL A 29 -13.57 -18.64 16.58
C VAL A 29 -12.90 -20.01 16.44
N ILE A 30 -12.59 -20.44 15.22
CA ILE A 30 -11.93 -21.70 14.93
C ILE A 30 -10.49 -21.68 15.44
N GLU A 31 -9.73 -20.64 15.12
CA GLU A 31 -8.33 -20.48 15.57
C GLU A 31 -8.22 -20.43 17.11
N ARG A 32 -9.17 -19.79 17.80
CA ARG A 32 -9.19 -19.77 19.27
C ARG A 32 -9.46 -21.13 19.91
N LYS A 33 -10.05 -22.06 19.17
CA LYS A 33 -10.42 -23.40 19.67
C LYS A 33 -9.47 -24.50 19.19
N ALA A 34 -8.59 -24.21 18.22
CA ALA A 34 -7.68 -25.19 17.66
C ALA A 34 -6.55 -25.53 18.63
N GLU A 35 -6.20 -26.81 18.73
CA GLU A 35 -5.07 -27.28 19.56
C GLU A 35 -3.71 -26.87 18.98
N MET A 36 -3.61 -26.78 17.64
CA MET A 36 -2.47 -26.24 16.92
C MET A 36 -2.95 -25.12 15.99
N PRO A 37 -3.09 -23.88 16.49
CA PRO A 37 -3.56 -22.75 15.69
C PRO A 37 -2.55 -22.37 14.61
N VAL A 38 -3.04 -22.08 13.41
CA VAL A 38 -2.20 -21.60 12.30
C VAL A 38 -1.77 -20.15 12.55
N LEU A 39 -2.64 -19.35 13.16
CA LEU A 39 -2.39 -17.96 13.51
C LEU A 39 -2.72 -17.74 15.00
N PRO A 40 -1.75 -18.00 15.90
CA PRO A 40 -1.91 -17.83 17.32
C PRO A 40 -2.41 -16.41 17.65
N VAL A 41 -3.64 -16.31 18.17
CA VAL A 41 -4.30 -15.01 18.44
C VAL A 41 -3.52 -14.18 19.47
N GLU A 42 -2.70 -14.84 20.28
CA GLU A 42 -1.76 -14.23 21.21
C GLU A 42 -0.76 -13.27 20.55
N LEU A 43 -0.42 -13.49 19.27
CA LEU A 43 0.42 -12.59 18.46
C LEU A 43 -0.20 -11.20 18.28
N PHE A 44 -1.53 -11.11 18.33
CA PHE A 44 -2.28 -9.86 18.17
C PHE A 44 -2.80 -9.30 19.50
N SER A 45 -3.05 -10.17 20.49
CA SER A 45 -3.57 -9.75 21.79
C SER A 45 -2.48 -9.31 22.77
N THR A 46 -1.25 -9.82 22.62
CA THR A 46 -0.18 -9.58 23.59
C THR A 46 0.62 -8.33 23.23
N TRP A 47 0.63 -7.35 24.12
CA TRP A 47 1.36 -6.09 23.91
C TRP A 47 2.87 -6.27 23.67
N LYS A 48 3.45 -7.37 24.18
CA LYS A 48 4.86 -7.77 23.95
C LYS A 48 5.17 -7.94 22.46
N TRP A 49 4.23 -8.45 21.66
CA TRP A 49 4.40 -8.81 20.25
C TRP A 49 3.70 -7.85 19.29
N ARG A 50 3.31 -6.65 19.76
CA ARG A 50 2.61 -5.63 18.98
C ARG A 50 3.28 -5.29 17.63
N ASN A 51 4.60 -5.45 17.53
CA ASN A 51 5.34 -5.23 16.28
C ASN A 51 4.83 -6.13 15.14
N VAL A 52 4.40 -7.36 15.42
CA VAL A 52 3.82 -8.27 14.41
C VAL A 52 2.56 -7.67 13.77
N SER A 53 1.66 -7.15 14.61
CA SER A 53 0.41 -6.55 14.16
C SER A 53 0.65 -5.26 13.38
N ILE A 54 1.50 -4.37 13.92
CA ILE A 54 1.81 -3.08 13.29
C ILE A 54 2.53 -3.30 11.95
N MET A 55 3.52 -4.19 11.88
CA MET A 55 4.25 -4.46 10.64
C MET A 55 3.41 -5.18 9.58
N THR A 56 2.50 -6.08 9.98
CA THR A 56 1.52 -6.67 9.06
C THR A 56 0.61 -5.60 8.46
N ALA A 57 0.11 -4.67 9.28
CA ALA A 57 -0.73 -3.56 8.82
C ALA A 57 0.04 -2.58 7.91
N VAL A 58 1.22 -2.12 8.34
CA VAL A 58 2.08 -1.24 7.54
C VAL A 58 2.45 -1.89 6.22
N ARG A 59 2.81 -3.18 6.20
CA ARG A 59 3.10 -3.89 4.95
C ARG A 59 1.88 -3.98 4.04
N THR A 60 0.70 -4.23 4.60
CA THR A 60 -0.56 -4.23 3.83
C THR A 60 -0.77 -2.86 3.16
N LEU A 61 -0.60 -1.77 3.91
CA LEU A 61 -0.74 -0.41 3.37
C LEU A 61 0.38 -0.06 2.38
N SER A 62 1.60 -0.56 2.56
CA SER A 62 2.68 -0.26 1.62
C SER A 62 2.40 -0.91 0.28
N PHE A 63 1.88 -2.14 0.31
CA PHE A 63 1.43 -2.82 -0.91
C PHE A 63 0.11 -2.26 -1.48
N PHE A 64 -0.73 -1.61 -0.68
CA PHE A 64 -1.83 -0.78 -1.18
C PHE A 64 -1.31 0.29 -2.15
N HIS A 65 -0.21 0.97 -1.80
CA HIS A 65 0.38 2.01 -2.64
C HIS A 65 0.91 1.48 -3.98
N ILE A 66 1.75 0.45 -3.97
CA ILE A 66 2.36 -0.07 -5.21
C ILE A 66 1.31 -0.60 -6.18
N PHE A 67 0.32 -1.36 -5.72
CA PHE A 67 -0.70 -1.92 -6.60
C PHE A 67 -1.63 -0.83 -7.15
N ALA A 68 -1.98 0.18 -6.35
CA ALA A 68 -2.70 1.35 -6.84
C ALA A 68 -1.89 2.08 -7.92
N LEU A 69 -0.59 2.32 -7.69
CA LEU A 69 0.28 3.02 -8.63
C LEU A 69 0.48 2.21 -9.93
N VAL A 70 0.80 0.92 -9.82
CA VAL A 70 1.02 0.02 -10.98
C VAL A 70 -0.24 -0.09 -11.84
N PHE A 71 -1.42 -0.08 -11.23
CA PHE A 71 -2.67 -0.18 -11.97
C PHE A 71 -3.08 1.16 -12.61
N TYR A 72 -3.06 2.26 -11.84
CA TYR A 72 -3.64 3.52 -12.28
C TYR A 72 -2.65 4.48 -12.94
N LEU A 73 -1.35 4.41 -12.64
CA LEU A 73 -0.36 5.30 -13.25
C LEU A 73 -0.28 5.10 -14.78
N PRO A 74 -0.18 3.87 -15.33
CA PRO A 74 -0.16 3.69 -16.78
C PRO A 74 -1.42 4.20 -17.45
N VAL A 75 -2.58 4.02 -16.82
CA VAL A 75 -3.86 4.53 -17.33
C VAL A 75 -3.84 6.05 -17.39
N PHE A 76 -3.37 6.72 -16.33
CA PHE A 76 -3.17 8.17 -16.33
C PHE A 76 -2.22 8.63 -17.45
N LEU A 77 -1.09 7.95 -17.62
CA LEU A 77 -0.12 8.28 -18.67
C LEU A 77 -0.68 8.06 -20.09
N GLN A 78 -1.47 7.01 -20.29
CA GLN A 78 -2.17 6.76 -21.56
C GLN A 78 -3.23 7.82 -21.85
N VAL A 79 -3.92 8.32 -20.82
CA VAL A 79 -4.93 9.39 -20.95
C VAL A 79 -4.31 10.71 -21.40
N ILE A 80 -3.09 11.04 -20.95
CA ILE A 80 -2.34 12.21 -21.41
C ILE A 80 -1.58 11.95 -22.73
N ALA A 81 -2.05 10.98 -23.52
CA ALA A 81 -1.58 10.64 -24.86
C ALA A 81 -0.20 9.98 -24.97
N MET A 82 0.32 9.35 -23.90
CA MET A 82 1.47 8.44 -24.05
C MET A 82 1.05 7.07 -24.58
N SER A 83 1.93 6.43 -25.36
CA SER A 83 1.68 5.07 -25.84
C SER A 83 1.57 4.10 -24.66
N SER A 84 0.82 3.01 -24.85
CA SER A 84 0.67 1.95 -23.84
C SER A 84 2.02 1.36 -23.41
N VAL A 85 2.94 1.21 -24.37
CA VAL A 85 4.30 0.71 -24.12
C VAL A 85 5.10 1.67 -23.23
N VAL A 86 5.12 2.96 -23.58
CA VAL A 86 5.86 3.97 -22.80
C VAL A 86 5.26 4.12 -21.40
N SER A 87 3.94 4.21 -21.30
CA SER A 87 3.22 4.37 -20.03
C SER A 87 3.50 3.22 -19.07
N SER A 88 3.57 1.99 -19.57
CA SER A 88 3.89 0.81 -18.76
C SER A 88 5.39 0.77 -18.39
N ALA A 89 6.27 1.16 -19.32
CA ALA A 89 7.71 1.23 -19.07
C ALA A 89 8.07 2.28 -18.00
N LEU A 90 7.28 3.34 -17.85
CA LEU A 90 7.50 4.39 -16.83
C LEU A 90 7.20 3.95 -15.38
N ILE A 91 6.72 2.72 -15.18
CA ILE A 91 6.70 2.08 -13.85
C ILE A 91 8.10 1.56 -13.46
N ILE A 92 8.94 1.17 -14.43
CA ILE A 92 10.23 0.54 -14.18
C ILE A 92 11.13 1.37 -13.25
N PRO A 93 11.27 2.71 -13.41
CA PRO A 93 12.05 3.52 -12.48
C PRO A 93 11.62 3.39 -11.02
N PHE A 94 10.31 3.35 -10.76
CA PHE A 94 9.78 3.13 -9.41
C PHE A 94 10.23 1.78 -8.86
N LEU A 95 10.10 0.70 -9.65
CA LEU A 95 10.46 -0.65 -9.22
C LEU A 95 11.96 -0.82 -8.96
N ILE A 96 12.80 -0.26 -9.85
CA ILE A 96 14.26 -0.29 -9.68
C ILE A 96 14.65 0.44 -8.41
N MET A 97 14.14 1.66 -8.21
CA MET A 97 14.47 2.44 -7.02
C MET A 97 13.94 1.79 -5.74
N ALA A 98 12.75 1.17 -5.79
CA ALA A 98 12.22 0.38 -4.69
C ALA A 98 13.12 -0.81 -4.34
N ALA A 99 13.64 -1.54 -5.33
CA ALA A 99 14.55 -2.67 -5.10
C ALA A 99 15.88 -2.21 -4.49
N ILE A 100 16.46 -1.12 -5.00
CA ILE A 100 17.68 -0.51 -4.47
C ILE A 100 17.46 -0.07 -3.02
N SER A 101 16.39 0.67 -2.77
CA SER A 101 16.04 1.18 -1.44
C SER A 101 15.81 0.04 -0.44
N SER A 102 15.05 -0.99 -0.82
CA SER A 102 14.80 -2.18 0.02
C SER A 102 16.11 -2.88 0.42
N THR A 103 17.01 -3.06 -0.54
CA THR A 103 18.31 -3.71 -0.30
C THR A 103 19.18 -2.85 0.61
N ALA A 104 19.26 -1.55 0.34
CA ALA A 104 20.04 -0.60 1.12
C ALA A 104 19.55 -0.54 2.57
N THR A 105 18.24 -0.40 2.79
CA THR A 105 17.65 -0.34 4.13
C THR A 105 17.86 -1.65 4.88
N SER A 106 17.71 -2.81 4.23
CA SER A 106 17.92 -4.12 4.85
C SER A 106 19.38 -4.32 5.28
N TRP A 107 20.34 -3.79 4.52
CA TRP A 107 21.76 -3.88 4.84
C TRP A 107 22.21 -2.87 5.91
N LEU A 108 21.61 -1.68 5.94
CA LEU A 108 21.87 -0.65 6.96
C LEU A 108 21.26 -1.01 8.31
N ALA A 109 20.10 -1.67 8.31
CA ALA A 109 19.31 -1.91 9.52
C ALA A 109 20.08 -2.60 10.67
N PRO A 110 20.86 -3.69 10.44
CA PRO A 110 21.65 -4.31 11.49
C PRO A 110 22.81 -3.42 11.97
N LYS A 111 23.35 -2.56 11.09
CA LYS A 111 24.55 -1.74 11.37
C LYS A 111 24.26 -0.51 12.21
N TRP A 112 23.02 -0.01 12.18
CA TRP A 112 22.63 1.22 12.86
C TRP A 112 22.18 1.03 14.30
N GLY A 113 22.52 -0.09 14.94
CA GLY A 113 22.53 -0.27 16.39
C GLY A 113 21.17 -0.01 17.03
N GLY A 114 20.41 -1.08 17.27
CA GLY A 114 19.08 -1.13 17.90
C GLY A 114 18.57 0.08 18.71
N GLY A 115 17.28 0.40 18.60
CA GLY A 115 16.62 1.42 19.42
C GLY A 115 15.80 2.44 18.63
N TYR A 116 15.96 3.73 18.95
CA TYR A 116 15.22 4.83 18.30
C TYR A 116 15.66 5.08 16.84
N ALA A 117 16.89 4.73 16.48
CA ALA A 117 17.38 4.82 15.10
C ALA A 117 16.56 3.98 14.10
N LEU A 118 16.01 2.84 14.56
CA LEU A 118 15.13 1.98 13.77
C LEU A 118 13.77 2.60 13.48
N LYS A 119 13.26 3.44 14.39
CA LYS A 119 12.02 4.21 14.13
C LYS A 119 12.26 5.26 13.06
N ALA A 120 13.39 5.95 13.10
CA ALA A 120 13.76 6.93 12.09
C ALA A 120 13.92 6.29 10.70
N LEU A 121 14.50 5.08 10.64
CA LEU A 121 14.61 4.28 9.41
C LEU A 121 13.26 3.92 8.76
N PHE A 122 12.14 3.95 9.51
CA PHE A 122 10.79 3.72 8.98
C PHE A 122 10.04 5.00 8.68
N VAL A 123 10.07 5.96 9.61
CA VAL A 123 9.32 7.20 9.50
C VAL A 123 9.84 8.08 8.36
N VAL A 124 11.16 8.14 8.16
CA VAL A 124 11.74 8.98 7.11
C VAL A 124 11.34 8.48 5.70
N PRO A 125 11.50 7.19 5.34
CA PRO A 125 11.03 6.71 4.04
C PRO A 125 9.52 6.84 3.84
N LEU A 126 8.71 6.65 4.88
CA LEU A 126 7.25 6.87 4.78
C LEU A 126 6.91 8.34 4.53
N ALA A 127 7.64 9.28 5.13
CA ALA A 127 7.50 10.70 4.82
C ALA A 127 7.92 11.02 3.38
N ILE A 128 8.98 10.38 2.87
CA ILE A 128 9.41 10.47 1.47
C ILE A 128 8.32 9.91 0.54
N LEU A 129 7.68 8.78 0.91
CA LEU A 129 6.58 8.19 0.15
C LEU A 129 5.37 9.13 0.12
N ALA A 130 4.96 9.67 1.28
CA ALA A 130 3.87 10.64 1.37
C ALA A 130 4.16 11.90 0.53
N GLY A 131 5.38 12.43 0.62
CA GLY A 131 5.83 13.55 -0.21
C GLY A 131 5.83 13.23 -1.70
N GLY A 132 6.31 12.04 -2.09
CA GLY A 132 6.29 11.57 -3.47
C GLY A 132 4.87 11.40 -4.02
N MET A 133 3.94 10.85 -3.23
CA MET A 133 2.53 10.76 -3.61
C MET A 133 1.87 12.14 -3.69
N GLY A 134 2.27 13.07 -2.84
CA GLY A 134 1.90 14.49 -2.94
C GLY A 134 2.39 15.12 -4.24
N LEU A 135 3.65 14.85 -4.63
CA LEU A 135 4.20 15.30 -5.91
C LEU A 135 3.47 14.67 -7.10
N MET A 136 3.12 13.38 -7.03
CA MET A 136 2.30 12.71 -8.07
C MET A 136 0.94 13.38 -8.26
N SER A 137 0.36 13.97 -7.20
CA SER A 137 -0.89 14.74 -7.30
C SER A 137 -0.74 16.07 -8.07
N THR A 138 0.49 16.52 -8.34
CA THR A 138 0.75 17.73 -9.13
C THR A 138 0.91 17.44 -10.62
N LEU A 139 0.95 16.16 -11.02
CA LEU A 139 1.01 15.77 -12.42
C LEU A 139 -0.25 16.22 -13.16
N ASN A 140 -0.02 16.69 -14.38
CA ASN A 140 -1.02 17.24 -15.28
C ASN A 140 -0.74 16.81 -16.73
N GLU A 141 -1.60 17.21 -17.65
CA GLU A 141 -1.53 16.86 -19.08
C GLU A 141 -0.20 17.25 -19.75
N GLY A 142 0.41 18.35 -19.31
CA GLY A 142 1.68 18.86 -19.85
C GLY A 142 2.92 18.38 -19.11
N SER A 143 2.81 17.38 -18.25
CA SER A 143 3.93 16.92 -17.43
C SER A 143 4.98 16.20 -18.26
N SER A 144 6.23 16.64 -18.16
CA SER A 144 7.35 16.02 -18.87
C SER A 144 7.69 14.64 -18.30
N ILE A 145 8.22 13.76 -19.16
CA ILE A 145 8.69 12.42 -18.77
C ILE A 145 9.69 12.52 -17.61
N GLY A 146 10.58 13.52 -17.61
CA GLY A 146 11.54 13.74 -16.53
C GLY A 146 10.89 13.98 -15.17
N ARG A 147 9.77 14.71 -15.11
CA ARG A 147 9.00 14.91 -13.86
C ARG A 147 8.39 13.60 -13.38
N ILE A 148 7.79 12.83 -14.29
CA ILE A 148 7.16 11.55 -13.98
C ILE A 148 8.21 10.57 -13.43
N VAL A 149 9.35 10.43 -14.12
CA VAL A 149 10.45 9.58 -13.67
C VAL A 149 10.98 10.06 -12.32
N GLY A 150 11.23 11.36 -12.15
CA GLY A 150 11.71 11.92 -10.89
C GLY A 150 10.79 11.61 -9.71
N TYR A 151 9.47 11.80 -9.89
CA TYR A 151 8.49 11.48 -8.84
C TYR A 151 8.40 9.97 -8.58
N SER A 152 8.45 9.14 -9.63
CA SER A 152 8.49 7.68 -9.51
C SER A 152 9.70 7.20 -8.71
N LEU A 153 10.88 7.80 -8.91
CA LEU A 153 12.07 7.49 -8.13
C LEU A 153 11.88 7.86 -6.65
N ILE A 154 11.37 9.05 -6.34
CA ILE A 154 11.10 9.49 -4.96
C ILE A 154 10.12 8.52 -4.27
N CYS A 155 9.01 8.18 -4.92
CA CYS A 155 8.06 7.20 -4.41
C CYS A 155 8.71 5.83 -4.20
N GLY A 156 9.57 5.40 -5.13
CA GLY A 156 10.30 4.14 -5.06
C GLY A 156 11.21 4.07 -3.84
N VAL A 157 11.92 5.16 -3.51
CA VAL A 157 12.76 5.25 -2.30
C VAL A 157 11.91 4.97 -1.06
N GLY A 158 10.79 5.69 -0.90
CA GLY A 158 9.95 5.59 0.28
C GLY A 158 9.29 4.22 0.45
N PHE A 159 8.71 3.69 -0.63
CA PHE A 159 8.10 2.35 -0.63
C PHE A 159 9.14 1.25 -0.35
N GLY A 160 10.28 1.28 -1.06
CA GLY A 160 11.28 0.23 -1.01
C GLY A 160 11.82 -0.03 0.40
N SER A 161 12.13 1.02 1.16
CA SER A 161 12.71 0.89 2.51
C SER A 161 11.84 0.09 3.48
N GLY A 162 10.51 0.16 3.36
CA GLY A 162 9.59 -0.55 4.26
C GLY A 162 9.37 -2.02 3.91
N THR A 163 9.59 -2.42 2.64
CA THR A 163 9.17 -3.73 2.15
C THR A 163 9.85 -4.88 2.86
N GLN A 164 11.18 -5.04 2.80
CA GLN A 164 11.82 -6.18 3.47
C GLN A 164 11.86 -6.01 4.99
N MET A 165 11.98 -4.77 5.45
CA MET A 165 12.20 -4.46 6.85
C MET A 165 10.99 -4.76 7.74
N THR A 166 9.76 -4.70 7.20
CA THR A 166 8.54 -5.10 7.92
C THR A 166 8.59 -6.56 8.37
N ILE A 167 9.13 -7.48 7.55
CA ILE A 167 9.29 -8.89 7.93
C ILE A 167 10.29 -9.02 9.07
N VAL A 168 11.46 -8.41 8.91
CA VAL A 168 12.54 -8.49 9.90
C VAL A 168 12.06 -7.98 11.26
N ILE A 169 11.43 -6.80 11.31
CA ILE A 169 10.93 -6.21 12.56
C ILE A 169 9.83 -7.04 13.20
N ALA A 170 8.94 -7.65 12.40
CA ALA A 170 7.89 -8.52 12.92
C ALA A 170 8.47 -9.76 13.60
N GLN A 171 9.63 -10.24 13.14
CA GLN A 171 10.30 -11.42 13.68
C GLN A 171 11.13 -11.15 14.95
N VAL A 172 11.57 -9.90 15.19
CA VAL A 172 12.45 -9.61 16.33
C VAL A 172 11.78 -9.90 17.67
N GLY A 173 12.46 -10.68 18.51
CA GLY A 173 12.03 -11.00 19.87
C GLY A 173 10.92 -12.06 19.95
N LEU A 174 10.65 -12.77 18.85
CA LEU A 174 9.78 -13.94 18.82
C LEU A 174 10.55 -15.24 19.08
N PRO A 175 9.95 -16.21 19.79
CA PRO A 175 10.43 -17.58 19.83
C PRO A 175 10.53 -18.20 18.44
N ALA A 176 11.47 -19.14 18.25
CA ALA A 176 11.71 -19.81 16.97
C ALA A 176 10.44 -20.45 16.38
N ASP A 177 9.58 -21.01 17.23
CA ASP A 177 8.34 -21.69 16.84
C ASP A 177 7.34 -20.78 16.11
N TYR A 178 7.39 -19.46 16.36
CA TYR A 178 6.48 -18.50 15.72
C TYR A 178 7.07 -17.82 14.48
N LEU A 179 8.35 -17.99 14.19
CA LEU A 179 9.03 -17.28 13.09
C LEU A 179 8.44 -17.65 11.72
N SER A 180 8.19 -18.94 11.47
CA SER A 180 7.60 -19.41 10.21
C SER A 180 6.19 -18.85 10.01
N THR A 181 5.36 -18.91 11.05
CA THR A 181 3.99 -18.38 11.06
C THR A 181 3.97 -16.87 10.81
N VAL A 182 4.80 -16.09 11.50
CA VAL A 182 4.85 -14.64 11.31
C VAL A 182 5.39 -14.27 9.94
N THR A 183 6.36 -15.03 9.42
CA THR A 183 6.84 -14.84 8.04
C THR A 183 5.73 -15.07 7.03
N ALA A 184 4.95 -16.14 7.19
CA ALA A 184 3.82 -16.43 6.31
C ALA A 184 2.75 -15.33 6.42
N LEU A 185 2.35 -14.94 7.63
CA LEU A 185 1.39 -13.87 7.88
C LEU A 185 1.81 -12.57 7.19
N VAL A 186 3.00 -12.07 7.49
CA VAL A 186 3.51 -10.84 6.90
C VAL A 186 3.71 -11.02 5.39
N GLY A 187 4.10 -12.22 4.94
CA GLY A 187 4.22 -12.58 3.53
C GLY A 187 2.90 -12.53 2.75
N THR A 188 1.75 -12.72 3.43
CA THR A 188 0.41 -12.60 2.82
C THR A 188 -0.13 -11.17 2.80
N ALA A 189 0.39 -10.25 3.62
CA ALA A 189 -0.04 -8.85 3.65
C ALA A 189 -0.07 -8.13 2.27
N PRO A 190 0.87 -8.39 1.33
CA PRO A 190 0.82 -7.85 -0.01
C PRO A 190 -0.47 -8.12 -0.79
N THR A 191 -1.06 -9.31 -0.65
CA THR A 191 -2.27 -9.68 -1.42
C THR A 191 -3.48 -8.87 -0.94
N LEU A 192 -3.64 -8.73 0.38
CA LEU A 192 -4.67 -7.90 0.99
C LEU A 192 -4.49 -6.44 0.60
N GLY A 193 -3.24 -5.94 0.68
CA GLY A 193 -2.89 -4.58 0.30
C GLY A 193 -3.23 -4.30 -1.16
N GLY A 194 -2.88 -5.21 -2.06
CA GLY A 194 -3.14 -5.05 -3.48
C GLY A 194 -4.62 -4.96 -3.84
N VAL A 195 -5.44 -5.86 -3.27
CA VAL A 195 -6.88 -5.85 -3.50
C VAL A 195 -7.51 -4.56 -2.97
N LEU A 196 -7.16 -4.14 -1.75
CA LEU A 196 -7.68 -2.91 -1.15
C LEU A 196 -7.22 -1.66 -1.93
N GLY A 197 -5.95 -1.62 -2.34
CA GLY A 197 -5.35 -0.51 -3.09
C GLY A 197 -6.06 -0.25 -4.39
N VAL A 198 -6.20 -1.28 -5.22
CA VAL A 198 -6.88 -1.15 -6.51
C VAL A 198 -8.36 -0.81 -6.31
N ALA A 199 -9.04 -1.48 -5.37
CA ALA A 199 -10.48 -1.25 -5.16
C ALA A 199 -10.79 0.17 -4.65
N ILE A 200 -10.07 0.65 -3.64
CA ILE A 200 -10.35 1.94 -3.00
C ILE A 200 -9.91 3.10 -3.88
N VAL A 201 -8.67 3.09 -4.38
CA VAL A 201 -8.17 4.17 -5.25
C VAL A 201 -8.97 4.20 -6.56
N GLY A 202 -9.30 3.03 -7.10
CA GLY A 202 -10.17 2.90 -8.26
C GLY A 202 -11.53 3.53 -8.04
N ASN A 203 -12.19 3.21 -6.92
CA ASN A 203 -13.47 3.79 -6.59
C ASN A 203 -13.40 5.32 -6.41
N VAL A 204 -12.32 5.84 -5.81
CA VAL A 204 -12.11 7.28 -5.64
C VAL A 204 -11.93 7.99 -6.97
N ILE A 205 -11.05 7.48 -7.84
CA ILE A 205 -10.83 8.02 -9.19
C ILE A 205 -12.16 7.97 -9.96
N ASN A 206 -12.88 6.86 -9.85
CA ASN A 206 -14.15 6.67 -10.54
C ASN A 206 -15.24 7.67 -10.15
N ASN A 207 -15.50 7.78 -8.85
CA ASN A 207 -16.51 8.71 -8.34
C ASN A 207 -16.10 10.15 -8.61
N SER A 208 -14.81 10.46 -8.48
CA SER A 208 -14.28 11.79 -8.78
C SER A 208 -14.44 12.16 -10.25
N PHE A 209 -14.11 11.23 -11.15
CA PHE A 209 -14.26 11.42 -12.59
C PHE A 209 -15.72 11.67 -12.95
N ARG A 210 -16.65 10.84 -12.44
CA ARG A 210 -18.09 11.02 -12.65
C ARG A 210 -18.62 12.34 -12.11
N ASP A 211 -18.21 12.75 -10.90
CA ASP A 211 -18.59 14.02 -10.29
C ASP A 211 -18.12 15.22 -11.13
N ILE A 212 -16.91 15.15 -11.72
CA ILE A 212 -16.41 16.18 -12.63
C ILE A 212 -17.19 16.19 -13.95
N LEU A 213 -17.49 15.02 -14.53
CA LEU A 213 -18.25 14.90 -15.77
C LEU A 213 -19.67 15.46 -15.66
N VAL A 214 -20.41 15.10 -14.60
CA VAL A 214 -21.80 15.56 -14.39
C VAL A 214 -21.89 17.07 -14.20
N ARG A 215 -20.87 17.70 -13.64
CA ARG A 215 -20.80 19.16 -13.48
C ARG A 215 -20.44 19.90 -14.77
N SER A 216 -19.93 19.19 -15.79
CA SER A 216 -19.58 19.78 -17.07
C SER A 216 -20.79 19.76 -18.02
N PRO A 217 -21.29 20.93 -18.46
CA PRO A 217 -22.43 21.00 -19.39
C PRO A 217 -22.17 20.24 -20.71
N TYR A 218 -20.92 20.22 -21.17
CA TYR A 218 -20.47 19.62 -22.42
C TYR A 218 -20.44 18.09 -22.40
N LEU A 219 -20.35 17.45 -21.23
CA LEU A 219 -20.13 16.00 -21.11
C LEU A 219 -21.25 15.26 -20.37
N SER A 220 -22.33 15.98 -20.02
CA SER A 220 -23.49 15.43 -19.32
C SER A 220 -24.24 14.35 -20.11
N GLU A 221 -24.07 14.28 -21.44
CA GLU A 221 -24.61 13.18 -22.27
C GLU A 221 -23.74 11.92 -22.20
N ILE A 222 -22.47 12.02 -21.80
CA ILE A 222 -21.51 10.90 -21.73
C ILE A 222 -21.46 10.28 -20.32
N THR A 223 -22.61 10.17 -19.65
CA THR A 223 -22.74 9.84 -18.21
C THR A 223 -22.36 8.42 -17.77
N ASN A 224 -21.96 7.53 -18.69
CA ASN A 224 -21.67 6.13 -18.40
C ASN A 224 -20.23 5.70 -18.72
N LEU A 225 -19.28 6.64 -18.70
CA LEU A 225 -17.87 6.31 -18.90
C LEU A 225 -17.28 5.62 -17.68
N ASN A 226 -16.74 4.42 -17.91
CA ASN A 226 -15.88 3.75 -16.95
C ASN A 226 -14.46 4.32 -17.08
N PRO A 227 -13.82 4.80 -16.00
CA PRO A 227 -12.42 5.20 -16.01
C PRO A 227 -11.48 4.09 -16.50
N ASN A 228 -11.84 2.82 -16.33
CA ASN A 228 -11.06 1.70 -16.86
C ASN A 228 -11.19 1.54 -18.39
N SER A 229 -12.23 2.11 -19.00
CA SER A 229 -12.41 2.19 -20.45
C SER A 229 -12.14 3.58 -20.99
N VAL A 230 -11.60 4.50 -20.18
CA VAL A 230 -11.35 5.89 -20.60
C VAL A 230 -10.37 5.93 -21.77
N VAL A 231 -9.36 5.05 -21.76
CA VAL A 231 -8.36 4.98 -22.84
C VAL A 231 -9.00 4.55 -24.16
N ASP A 232 -9.88 3.55 -24.13
CA ASP A 232 -10.65 3.09 -25.29
C ASP A 232 -11.70 4.11 -25.75
N THR A 233 -12.22 4.92 -24.83
CA THR A 233 -13.13 6.02 -25.18
C THR A 233 -12.36 7.12 -25.90
N LEU A 234 -11.20 7.51 -25.35
CA LEU A 234 -10.35 8.55 -25.93
C LEU A 234 -9.86 8.14 -27.32
N SER A 235 -9.52 6.87 -27.55
CA SER A 235 -9.07 6.39 -28.87
C SER A 235 -10.14 6.50 -29.97
N ARG A 236 -11.43 6.55 -29.60
CA ARG A 236 -12.56 6.71 -30.53
C ARG A 236 -12.93 8.18 -30.79
N LEU A 237 -12.45 9.10 -29.95
CA LEU A 237 -12.70 10.52 -30.09
C LEU A 237 -11.66 11.19 -31.01
N PRO A 238 -12.06 12.18 -31.82
CA PRO A 238 -11.13 12.95 -32.64
C PRO A 238 -10.01 13.57 -31.79
N GLU A 239 -8.76 13.50 -32.25
CA GLU A 239 -7.59 13.95 -31.47
C GLU A 239 -7.63 15.43 -31.12
N SER A 240 -8.25 16.27 -31.96
CA SER A 240 -8.39 17.72 -31.77
C SER A 240 -9.76 18.15 -31.23
N GLY A 241 -10.61 17.19 -30.83
CA GLY A 241 -11.96 17.48 -30.34
C GLY A 241 -11.96 18.09 -28.93
N PRO A 242 -12.76 19.13 -28.64
CA PRO A 242 -12.89 19.71 -27.30
C PRO A 242 -13.39 18.69 -26.27
N GLU A 243 -14.16 17.68 -26.70
CA GLU A 243 -14.62 16.57 -25.87
C GLU A 243 -13.47 15.73 -25.31
N ARG A 244 -12.46 15.44 -26.15
CA ARG A 244 -11.29 14.65 -25.74
C ARG A 244 -10.52 15.37 -24.64
N GLN A 245 -10.29 16.67 -24.79
CA GLN A 245 -9.61 17.50 -23.80
C GLN A 245 -10.41 17.59 -22.49
N ALA A 246 -11.73 17.72 -22.57
CA ALA A 246 -12.60 17.78 -21.40
C ALA A 246 -12.62 16.43 -20.63
N VAL A 247 -12.59 15.29 -21.33
CA VAL A 247 -12.47 13.96 -20.72
C VAL A 247 -11.09 13.75 -20.10
N THR A 248 -10.02 14.13 -20.80
CA THR A 248 -8.64 14.04 -20.29
C THR A 248 -8.49 14.86 -19.00
N SER A 249 -8.89 16.12 -19.00
CA SER A 249 -8.80 17.00 -17.82
C SER A 249 -9.61 16.49 -16.63
N ALA A 250 -10.81 15.94 -16.88
CA ALA A 250 -11.61 15.33 -15.84
C ALA A 250 -10.90 14.11 -15.21
N TYR A 251 -10.28 13.26 -16.02
CA TYR A 251 -9.56 12.10 -15.52
C TYR A 251 -8.27 12.50 -14.78
N VAL A 252 -7.55 13.52 -15.27
CA VAL A 252 -6.40 14.10 -14.57
C VAL A 252 -6.82 14.60 -13.18
N GLY A 253 -7.91 15.36 -13.07
CA GLY A 253 -8.42 15.80 -11.77
C GLY A 253 -8.81 14.63 -10.85
N ALA A 254 -9.37 13.56 -11.40
CA ALA A 254 -9.71 12.35 -10.65
C ALA A 254 -8.47 11.60 -10.15
N TRP A 255 -7.43 11.48 -10.98
CA TRP A 255 -6.12 10.94 -10.61
C TRP A 255 -5.50 11.71 -9.43
N GLN A 256 -5.51 13.04 -9.49
CA GLN A 256 -4.96 13.89 -8.44
C GLN A 256 -5.67 13.66 -7.10
N ARG A 257 -7.00 13.49 -7.09
CA ARG A 257 -7.76 13.12 -5.88
C ARG A 257 -7.39 11.72 -5.38
N GLY A 258 -7.15 10.76 -6.28
CA GLY A 258 -6.63 9.44 -5.94
C GLY A 258 -5.26 9.50 -5.26
N CYS A 259 -4.35 10.35 -5.73
CA CYS A 259 -3.05 10.57 -5.10
C CYS A 259 -3.17 11.12 -3.67
N TRP A 260 -4.13 12.00 -3.38
CA TRP A 260 -4.37 12.49 -2.01
C TRP A 260 -4.81 11.38 -1.05
N VAL A 261 -5.55 10.38 -1.52
CA VAL A 261 -5.86 9.19 -0.71
C VAL A 261 -4.59 8.41 -0.39
N LEU A 262 -3.68 8.26 -1.35
CA LEU A 262 -2.37 7.64 -1.11
C LEU A 262 -1.55 8.44 -0.08
N VAL A 263 -1.56 9.78 -0.15
CA VAL A 263 -0.93 10.62 0.88
C VAL A 263 -1.52 10.37 2.27
N ALA A 264 -2.85 10.28 2.38
CA ALA A 264 -3.53 10.02 3.65
C ALA A 264 -3.18 8.63 4.21
N VAL A 265 -3.09 7.61 3.35
CA VAL A 265 -2.70 6.26 3.74
C VAL A 265 -1.24 6.23 4.21
N ALA A 266 -0.32 6.90 3.51
CA ALA A 266 1.07 7.04 3.95
C ALA A 266 1.18 7.77 5.32
N GLY A 267 0.34 8.78 5.55
CA GLY A 267 0.23 9.44 6.85
C GLY A 267 -0.24 8.49 7.97
N LEU A 268 -1.22 7.62 7.68
CA LEU A 268 -1.67 6.59 8.61
C LEU A 268 -0.56 5.58 8.92
N GLU A 269 0.19 5.12 7.92
CA GLU A 269 1.35 4.25 8.12
C GLU A 269 2.38 4.89 9.05
N MET A 270 2.66 6.17 8.85
CA MET A 270 3.61 6.92 9.69
C MET A 270 3.14 6.94 11.15
N ILE A 271 1.86 7.20 11.40
CA ILE A 271 1.27 7.17 12.75
C ILE A 271 1.39 5.77 13.36
N MET A 272 1.11 4.71 12.60
CA MET A 272 1.25 3.32 13.06
C MET A 272 2.70 3.01 13.45
N CYS A 273 3.68 3.48 12.68
CA CYS A 273 5.10 3.29 12.97
C CYS A 273 5.56 3.98 14.27
N LEU A 274 4.90 5.04 14.74
CA LEU A 274 5.21 5.65 16.04
C LEU A 274 4.94 4.67 17.21
N GLY A 275 3.95 3.80 17.05
CA GLY A 275 3.58 2.75 18.00
C GLY A 275 4.58 1.60 18.13
N LEU A 276 5.61 1.54 17.29
CA LEU A 276 6.62 0.48 17.34
C LEU A 276 7.34 0.42 18.69
N LYS A 277 7.60 -0.79 19.19
CA LYS A 277 8.51 -1.00 20.32
C LYS A 277 9.95 -0.86 19.82
N ALA A 278 10.84 -0.35 20.67
CA ALA A 278 12.27 -0.33 20.35
C ALA A 278 12.75 -1.75 20.03
N VAL A 279 13.38 -1.90 18.87
CA VAL A 279 13.93 -3.14 18.36
C VAL A 279 15.41 -3.12 18.66
N VAL A 280 15.91 -4.07 19.45
CA VAL A 280 17.35 -4.28 19.63
C VAL A 280 17.70 -5.53 18.84
N PHE A 281 18.58 -5.39 17.85
CA PHE A 281 19.14 -6.55 17.18
C PHE A 281 20.16 -7.16 18.12
N ASP A 282 20.06 -8.48 18.33
CA ASP A 282 21.08 -9.23 19.02
C ASP A 282 22.36 -9.16 18.17
N ASP A 283 23.42 -8.60 18.74
CA ASP A 283 24.70 -8.38 18.06
C ASP A 283 25.55 -9.65 18.02
N GLY A 284 25.02 -10.78 18.47
CA GLY A 284 25.70 -12.07 18.47
C GLY A 284 26.91 -12.10 19.41
N SER A 285 27.04 -11.12 20.31
CA SER A 285 28.19 -10.97 21.20
C SER A 285 27.88 -11.18 22.69
N GLY A 286 26.66 -11.60 23.05
CA GLY A 286 26.23 -11.76 24.45
C GLY A 286 25.93 -13.20 24.86
N GLY A 287 26.93 -13.87 25.44
CA GLY A 287 26.85 -14.82 26.57
C GLY A 287 25.82 -15.95 26.57
N GLU A 288 26.30 -17.18 26.79
CA GLU A 288 25.48 -18.32 27.22
C GLU A 288 24.43 -17.90 28.27
N PRO A 289 23.18 -18.41 28.20
CA PRO A 289 22.17 -18.08 29.19
C PRO A 289 22.68 -18.50 30.58
N GLU A 290 22.81 -17.53 31.49
CA GLU A 290 23.05 -17.77 32.92
C GLU A 290 22.03 -18.81 33.40
N ALA A 291 22.54 -19.99 33.72
CA ALA A 291 21.79 -21.05 34.36
C ALA A 291 21.10 -20.47 35.61
N GLU A 292 19.77 -20.58 35.60
CA GLU A 292 18.87 -20.30 36.71
C GLU A 292 19.43 -20.92 37.99
N LYS A 293 20.06 -20.10 38.85
CA LYS A 293 20.41 -20.49 40.21
C LYS A 293 19.10 -20.69 40.98
N SER A 294 18.66 -21.94 41.03
CA SER A 294 17.64 -22.42 41.96
C SER A 294 17.99 -22.02 43.39
N PRO A 295 17.11 -21.33 44.14
CA PRO A 295 17.31 -21.09 45.56
C PRO A 295 16.83 -22.31 46.37
N ALA A 296 17.79 -22.92 47.07
CA ALA A 296 17.70 -23.67 48.33
C ALA A 296 16.73 -24.87 48.44
N ALA A 297 17.30 -26.05 48.69
CA ALA A 297 16.73 -27.03 49.60
C ALA A 297 17.68 -27.21 50.78
N VAL A 298 17.10 -27.12 51.98
CA VAL A 298 17.68 -27.35 53.31
C VAL A 298 18.15 -28.79 53.46
#